data_AF-A0A4S0Q0R1-F1
#
_entry.id   AF-A0A4S0Q0R1-F1
#
_cell.length_a   1.000
_cell.length_b   1.000
_cell.length_c   1.000
_cell.angle_alpha   90.00
_cell.angle_beta   90.00
_cell.angle_gamma   90.00
#
_symmetry.space_group_name_H-M   'P 1'
#
loop_
_entity.id
_entity.type
_entity.pdbx_description
1 polymer ?
#
loop_
_entity_poly.entity_id
_entity_poly.type
_entity_poly.pdbx_seq_one_letter_code
_entity_poly.pdbx_strand_id
1 'polypeptide(L)'
;ELEGHKLHGRWHLVRLKPRSGEKRDNWLLIKSDDAAARPGEDILKQEPKSVKSGLTIEEVGEGKTAKGAKPKVWHSNKPAATGKARAGSAKRLEFI
;
A
#
# COMPACT_ATOMS: atom_id res chain seq x y z
N GLU A 1 18.64 -4.59 -8.40
CA GLU A 1 18.45 -3.13 -8.34
C GLU A 1 17.01 -2.80 -8.71
N LEU A 2 16.51 -1.62 -8.34
CA LEU A 2 15.19 -1.14 -8.74
C LEU A 2 15.35 -0.16 -9.91
N GLU A 3 14.49 -0.31 -10.90
CA GLU A 3 14.35 0.57 -12.06
C GLU A 3 12.88 0.98 -12.18
N GLY A 4 12.42 1.82 -11.26
CA GLY A 4 11.04 2.27 -11.23
C GLY A 4 10.95 3.78 -11.22
N HIS A 5 9.85 4.34 -11.71
CA HIS A 5 9.67 5.79 -11.88
C HIS A 5 10.06 6.66 -10.68
N LYS A 6 9.88 6.17 -9.44
CA LYS A 6 10.20 6.92 -8.21
C LYS A 6 11.45 6.41 -7.49
N LEU A 7 11.63 5.09 -7.45
CA LEU A 7 12.69 4.44 -6.69
C LEU A 7 13.66 3.78 -7.66
N HIS A 8 14.92 4.15 -7.53
CA HIS A 8 16.01 3.68 -8.39
C HIS A 8 17.18 3.15 -7.55
N GLY A 9 18.07 2.39 -8.20
CA GLY A 9 19.33 1.93 -7.62
C GLY A 9 19.21 0.70 -6.74
N ARG A 10 20.20 0.49 -5.87
CA ARG A 10 20.28 -0.66 -4.95
C ARG A 10 19.44 -0.45 -3.70
N TRP A 11 18.79 -1.55 -3.32
CA TRP A 11 17.97 -1.70 -2.13
C TRP A 11 18.21 -3.08 -1.54
N HIS A 12 18.16 -3.18 -0.21
CA HIS A 12 18.25 -4.43 0.52
C HIS A 12 16.90 -4.74 1.16
N LEU A 13 16.42 -5.98 0.99
CA LEU A 13 15.25 -6.50 1.69
C LEU A 13 15.71 -7.54 2.71
N VAL A 14 15.74 -7.16 3.98
CA VAL A 14 16.30 -7.97 5.07
C VAL A 14 15.18 -8.56 5.90
N ARG A 15 15.12 -9.89 6.00
CA ARG A 15 14.20 -10.57 6.92
C ARG A 15 14.77 -10.53 8.32
N LEU A 16 13.99 -10.03 9.28
CA LEU A 16 14.36 -10.09 10.68
C LEU A 16 14.15 -11.50 11.22
N LYS A 17 15.00 -11.89 12.17
CA LYS A 17 14.80 -13.14 12.92
C LYS A 17 13.51 -13.01 13.74
N PRO A 18 12.58 -13.98 13.65
CA PRO A 18 11.36 -13.97 14.43
C PRO A 18 11.66 -13.91 15.93
N ARG A 19 10.96 -13.05 16.66
CA ARG A 19 11.01 -12.99 18.13
C ARG A 19 9.91 -13.83 18.74
N SER A 20 10.10 -14.24 20.00
CA SER A 20 9.06 -14.99 20.74
C SER A 20 7.74 -14.20 20.76
N GLY A 21 6.65 -14.84 20.35
CA GLY A 21 5.32 -14.24 20.27
C GLY A 21 5.01 -13.49 18.96
N GLU A 22 5.98 -13.30 18.05
CA GLU A 22 5.69 -12.75 16.72
C GLU A 22 5.00 -13.78 15.83
N LYS A 23 3.87 -13.39 15.24
CA LYS A 23 3.08 -14.24 14.34
C LYS A 23 3.33 -13.97 12.85
N ARG A 24 4.10 -12.93 12.53
CA ARG A 24 4.31 -12.45 11.16
C ARG A 24 5.80 -12.35 10.85
N ASP A 25 6.13 -12.49 9.58
CA ASP A 25 7.46 -12.24 9.08
C ASP A 25 7.71 -10.73 8.94
N ASN A 26 8.65 -10.21 9.72
CA ASN A 26 9.05 -8.81 9.68
C ASN A 26 10.23 -8.63 8.71
N TRP A 27 10.09 -7.67 7.79
CA TRP A 27 11.11 -7.34 6.78
C TRP A 27 11.47 -5.86 6.87
N LEU A 28 12.74 -5.55 6.63
CA LEU A 28 13.25 -4.19 6.48
C LEU A 28 13.64 -3.96 5.02
N LEU A 29 13.16 -2.87 4.44
CA LEU A 29 13.60 -2.37 3.15
C LEU A 29 14.57 -1.20 3.39
N ILE A 30 15.83 -1.35 3.00
CA ILE A 30 16.90 -0.39 3.29
C ILE A 30 17.51 0.10 1.98
N LYS A 31 17.65 1.42 1.80
CA LYS A 31 18.34 2.01 0.65
C LYS A 31 19.85 1.80 0.79
N SER A 32 20.49 1.30 -0.26
CA SER A 32 21.96 1.20 -0.30
C SER A 32 22.59 2.57 -0.56
N ASP A 33 23.81 2.78 -0.06
CA ASP A 33 24.63 3.94 -0.40
C ASP A 33 25.14 3.80 -1.84
N ASP A 34 24.56 4.57 -2.74
CA ASP A 34 24.85 4.58 -4.17
C ASP A 34 24.48 5.93 -4.81
N ALA A 35 24.69 6.05 -6.12
CA ALA A 35 24.40 7.28 -6.87
C ALA A 35 22.92 7.72 -6.84
N ALA A 36 21.98 6.83 -6.52
CA ALA A 36 20.55 7.13 -6.41
C ALA A 36 20.10 7.42 -4.96
N ALA A 37 21.02 7.34 -3.98
CA ALA A 37 20.73 7.70 -2.60
C ALA A 37 20.58 9.23 -2.48
N ARG A 38 19.50 9.66 -1.81
CA ARG A 38 19.16 11.07 -1.63
C ARG A 38 18.92 11.37 -0.14
N PRO A 39 19.98 11.63 0.64
CA PRO A 39 19.84 11.93 2.07
C PRO A 39 19.07 13.23 2.30
N GLY A 40 18.15 13.23 3.27
CA GLY A 40 17.36 14.41 3.64
C GLY A 40 16.15 14.69 2.76
N GLU A 41 15.96 13.93 1.68
CA GLU A 41 14.76 13.99 0.85
C GLU A 41 13.70 12.98 1.32
N ASP A 42 12.44 13.40 1.29
CA ASP A 42 11.28 12.57 1.60
C ASP A 42 10.45 12.34 0.34
N ILE A 43 10.69 11.19 -0.30
CA ILE A 43 10.01 10.81 -1.55
C ILE A 43 8.49 10.71 -1.39
N LEU A 44 7.99 10.43 -0.18
CA LEU A 44 6.55 10.32 0.07
C LEU A 44 5.87 11.69 -0.01
N LYS A 45 6.57 12.75 0.38
CA LYS A 45 6.09 14.14 0.30
C LYS A 45 6.33 14.75 -1.08
N GLN A 46 7.47 14.46 -1.70
CA GLN A 46 7.82 15.02 -3.00
C GLN A 46 6.97 14.43 -4.12
N GLU A 47 6.73 13.12 -4.09
CA GLU A 47 5.99 12.41 -5.13
C GLU A 47 4.84 11.58 -4.57
N PRO A 48 3.78 12.20 -4.01
CA PRO A 48 2.67 11.46 -3.41
C PRO A 48 1.74 10.81 -4.46
N LYS A 49 1.73 11.34 -5.68
CA LYS A 49 0.75 10.98 -6.72
C LYS A 49 1.01 9.60 -7.31
N SER A 50 -0.05 8.90 -7.68
CA SER A 50 0.00 7.64 -8.44
C SER A 50 0.74 7.84 -9.76
N VAL A 51 1.69 6.95 -10.07
CA VAL A 51 2.43 6.97 -11.35
C VAL A 51 1.50 6.72 -12.54
N LYS A 52 0.44 5.92 -12.35
CA LYS A 52 -0.47 5.53 -13.44
C LYS A 52 -1.55 6.58 -13.71
N SER A 53 -2.14 7.12 -12.65
CA SER A 53 -3.31 8.00 -12.75
C SER A 53 -3.01 9.47 -12.46
N GLY A 54 -1.88 9.78 -11.83
CA GLY A 54 -1.55 11.12 -11.36
C GLY A 54 -2.34 11.57 -10.13
N LEU A 55 -3.19 10.70 -9.57
CA LEU A 55 -4.06 11.01 -8.44
C LEU A 55 -3.41 10.71 -7.10
N THR A 56 -3.81 11.46 -6.08
CA THR A 56 -3.51 11.22 -4.67
C THR A 56 -4.37 10.09 -4.09
N ILE A 57 -4.06 9.64 -2.87
CA ILE A 57 -4.83 8.58 -2.19
C ILE A 57 -6.24 9.09 -1.88
N GLU A 58 -6.36 10.34 -1.46
CA GLU A 58 -7.60 11.02 -1.14
C GLU A 58 -8.52 11.09 -2.36
N GLU A 59 -7.99 11.53 -3.51
CA GLU A 59 -8.75 11.60 -4.76
C GLU A 59 -9.23 10.23 -5.25
N VAL A 60 -8.41 9.18 -5.06
CA VAL A 60 -8.82 7.80 -5.36
C VAL A 60 -9.94 7.36 -4.40
N GLY A 61 -9.86 7.73 -3.12
CA GLY A 61 -10.90 7.47 -2.12
C GLY A 61 -12.23 8.17 -2.43
N GLU A 62 -12.17 9.37 -3.02
CA GLU A 62 -13.34 10.12 -3.53
C GLU A 62 -13.91 9.54 -4.85
N GLY A 63 -13.28 8.51 -5.42
CA GLY A 63 -13.73 7.89 -6.66
C GLY A 63 -13.35 8.64 -7.93
N LYS A 64 -12.41 9.60 -7.86
CA LYS A 64 -11.88 10.26 -9.05
C LYS A 64 -11.08 9.27 -9.90
N THR A 65 -11.09 9.51 -11.20
CA THR A 65 -10.43 8.66 -12.19
C THR A 65 -9.47 9.47 -13.04
N ALA A 66 -8.46 8.78 -13.58
CA ALA A 66 -7.52 9.41 -14.50
C ALA A 66 -8.29 9.99 -15.69
N LYS A 67 -8.15 11.30 -15.92
CA LYS A 67 -8.70 12.02 -17.08
C LYS A 67 -10.22 11.87 -17.27
N GLY A 68 -10.99 11.70 -16.19
CA GLY A 68 -12.45 11.53 -16.26
C GLY A 68 -12.91 10.22 -16.90
N ALA A 69 -12.02 9.23 -17.02
CA ALA A 69 -12.38 7.91 -17.52
C ALA A 69 -13.37 7.21 -16.58
N LYS A 70 -14.20 6.29 -17.08
CA LYS A 70 -15.05 5.49 -16.19
C LYS A 70 -14.17 4.62 -15.27
N PRO A 71 -14.47 4.49 -13.97
CA PRO A 71 -13.69 3.65 -13.07
C PRO A 71 -13.74 2.21 -13.58
N LYS A 72 -12.57 1.62 -13.85
CA LYS A 72 -12.46 0.22 -14.26
C LYS A 72 -12.62 -0.66 -13.02
N VAL A 73 -13.86 -0.82 -12.60
CA VAL A 73 -14.22 -1.69 -11.48
C VAL A 73 -14.20 -3.12 -11.97
N TRP A 74 -13.38 -3.96 -11.33
CA TRP A 74 -13.42 -5.39 -11.58
C TRP A 74 -14.66 -5.99 -10.92
N HIS A 75 -15.56 -6.52 -11.72
CA HIS A 75 -16.68 -7.33 -11.23
C HIS A 75 -16.23 -8.79 -11.19
N SER A 76 -16.17 -9.35 -9.98
CA SER A 76 -15.95 -10.77 -9.77
C SER A 76 -17.18 -11.55 -10.25
N ASN A 77 -16.99 -12.47 -11.23
CA ASN A 77 -18.00 -13.47 -11.59
C ASN A 77 -18.10 -14.62 -10.57
N LYS A 78 -17.30 -14.57 -9.49
CA LYS A 78 -17.47 -15.52 -8.38
C LYS A 78 -18.74 -15.12 -7.63
N PRO A 79 -19.74 -16.01 -7.52
CA PRO A 79 -20.90 -15.74 -6.67
C PRO A 79 -20.37 -15.47 -5.27
N ALA A 80 -20.83 -14.39 -4.64
CA ALA A 80 -20.62 -14.20 -3.21
C ALA A 80 -21.06 -15.49 -2.54
N ALA A 81 -20.14 -16.14 -1.81
CA ALA A 81 -20.47 -17.38 -1.14
C ALA A 81 -21.74 -17.14 -0.33
N THR A 82 -22.81 -17.85 -0.66
CA THR A 82 -24.09 -17.87 0.01
C THR A 82 -23.93 -18.51 1.39
N GLY A 83 -23.10 -17.91 2.23
CA GLY A 83 -23.08 -18.12 3.65
C GLY A 83 -23.68 -16.87 4.25
N LYS A 84 -24.85 -17.01 4.91
CA LYS A 84 -25.35 -16.03 5.87
C LYS A 84 -24.16 -15.45 6.61
N ALA A 85 -23.87 -14.16 6.42
CA ALA A 85 -23.09 -13.44 7.41
C ALA A 85 -23.86 -13.64 8.71
N ARG A 86 -23.31 -14.47 9.63
CA ARG A 86 -23.85 -14.50 10.97
C ARG A 86 -23.70 -13.08 11.47
N ALA A 87 -24.83 -12.41 11.69
CA ALA A 87 -24.90 -11.20 12.48
C ALA A 87 -24.40 -11.57 13.88
N GLY A 88 -23.09 -11.56 14.06
CA GLY A 88 -22.47 -11.53 15.36
C GLY A 88 -22.83 -10.18 15.96
N SER A 89 -23.58 -10.22 17.05
CA SER A 89 -24.00 -9.05 17.81
C SER A 89 -22.86 -8.06 17.99
N ALA A 90 -23.04 -6.86 17.45
CA ALA A 90 -22.14 -5.75 17.71
C ALA A 90 -22.25 -5.39 19.20
N LYS A 91 -21.29 -5.82 20.03
CA LYS A 91 -21.05 -5.15 21.30
C LYS A 91 -20.47 -3.77 20.97
N ARG A 92 -21.26 -2.73 21.23
CA ARG A 92 -20.82 -1.33 21.27
C ARG A 92 -19.64 -1.24 22.24
N LEU A 93 -18.44 -1.01 21.71
CA LEU A 93 -17.31 -0.56 22.53
C LEU A 93 -17.47 0.95 22.73
N GLU A 94 -17.75 1.34 23.97
CA GLU A 94 -17.54 2.72 24.38
C GLU A 94 -16.06 2.90 24.66
N PHE A 95 -15.46 3.89 23.99
CA PHE A 95 -14.09 4.32 24.26
C PHE A 95 -14.12 5.18 25.52
N ILE A 96 -13.39 4.73 26.55
CA ILE A 96 -12.80 5.60 27.59
C ILE A 96 -11.33 5.78 27.20
#